data_AF-A0A7W0JCD7-F1
#
_entry.id   AF-A0A7W0JCD7-F1
#
_cell.length_a   1.000
_cell.length_b   1.000
_cell.length_c   1.000
_cell.angle_alpha   90.00
_cell.angle_beta   90.00
_cell.angle_gamma   90.00
#
_symmetry.space_group_name_H-M   'P 1'
#
loop_
_entity.id
_entity.type
_entity.pdbx_description
1 polymer ?
#
loop_
_entity_poly.entity_id
_entity_poly.type
_entity_poly.pdbx_seq_one_letter_code
_entity_poly.pdbx_strand_id
1 'polypeptide(L)'
;MDLEAAVDELYAVLPDDFTAKRDELARQARDTGDKDSAADIKALRKPTVVAWLANQMAREHPEEIGGLLDLGTALREATATLSGPQLRE
;
A
#
# COMPACT_ATOMS: atom_id res chain seq x y z
N MET A 1 12.05 -14.31 6.30
CA MET A 1 11.14 -13.39 5.59
C MET A 1 10.20 -12.84 6.64
N ASP A 2 10.29 -11.54 6.93
CA ASP A 2 9.37 -10.87 7.85
C ASP A 2 8.12 -10.36 7.10
N LEU A 3 7.13 -9.91 7.87
CA LEU A 3 5.85 -9.45 7.32
C LEU A 3 6.00 -8.17 6.48
N GLU A 4 6.84 -7.23 6.89
CA GLU A 4 6.94 -5.90 6.25
C GLU A 4 7.57 -6.02 4.86
N ALA A 5 8.69 -6.73 4.75
CA ALA A 5 9.30 -7.05 3.46
C ALA A 5 8.35 -7.82 2.54
N ALA A 6 7.56 -8.74 3.09
CA ALA A 6 6.59 -9.50 2.31
C ALA A 6 5.44 -8.63 1.79
N VAL A 7 4.95 -7.68 2.59
CA VAL A 7 3.94 -6.69 2.15
C VAL A 7 4.50 -5.87 0.99
N ASP A 8 5.74 -5.42 1.08
CA ASP A 8 6.37 -4.64 0.03
C ASP A 8 6.51 -5.40 -1.29
N GLU A 9 6.97 -6.65 -1.24
CA GLU A 9 7.06 -7.48 -2.43
C GLU A 9 5.68 -7.82 -3.01
N LEU A 10 4.68 -8.15 -2.18
CA LEU A 10 3.38 -8.63 -2.65
C LEU A 10 2.55 -7.55 -3.32
N TYR A 11 2.59 -6.33 -2.80
CA TYR A 11 1.81 -5.24 -3.35
C TYR A 11 2.53 -4.50 -4.49
N ALA A 12 3.67 -5.02 -4.95
CA ALA A 12 4.39 -4.56 -6.14
C ALA A 12 4.21 -5.50 -7.37
N VAL A 13 3.72 -6.73 -7.18
CA VAL A 13 3.52 -7.67 -8.29
C VAL A 13 2.18 -7.46 -8.99
N LEU A 14 2.03 -8.03 -10.19
CA LEU A 14 0.74 -8.06 -10.88
C LEU A 14 -0.30 -8.82 -10.04
N PRO A 15 -1.59 -8.45 -10.11
CA PRO A 15 -2.64 -9.12 -9.34
C PRO A 15 -2.66 -10.63 -9.59
N ASP A 16 -2.36 -11.08 -10.80
CA ASP A 16 -2.39 -12.49 -11.17
C ASP A 16 -1.25 -13.31 -10.55
N ASP A 17 -0.12 -12.66 -10.25
CA ASP A 17 1.02 -13.29 -9.59
C ASP A 17 0.89 -13.27 -8.05
N PHE A 18 0.00 -12.44 -7.50
CA PHE A 18 -0.13 -12.17 -6.08
C PHE A 18 -0.23 -13.45 -5.23
N THR A 19 -1.14 -14.37 -5.59
CA THR A 19 -1.39 -15.57 -4.78
C THR A 19 -0.17 -16.49 -4.76
N ALA A 20 0.46 -16.70 -5.92
CA ALA A 20 1.63 -17.55 -6.04
C ALA A 20 2.81 -16.98 -5.24
N LYS A 21 3.05 -15.67 -5.38
CA LYS A 21 4.09 -14.97 -4.62
C LYS A 21 3.82 -14.99 -3.11
N ARG A 22 2.56 -14.81 -2.67
CA ARG A 22 2.19 -14.84 -1.24
C ARG A 22 2.49 -16.20 -0.63
N ASP A 23 2.13 -17.26 -1.32
CA ASP A 23 2.36 -18.62 -0.84
C ASP A 23 3.87 -18.96 -0.78
N GLU A 24 4.65 -18.42 -1.72
CA GLU A 24 6.11 -18.51 -1.69
C GLU A 24 6.70 -17.79 -0.47
N LEU A 25 6.35 -16.52 -0.25
CA LEU A 25 6.87 -15.72 0.85
C LEU A 25 6.46 -16.27 2.23
N ALA A 26 5.22 -16.74 2.36
CA ALA A 26 4.77 -17.41 3.58
C ALA A 26 5.56 -18.70 3.86
N ARG A 27 5.95 -19.45 2.82
CA ARG A 27 6.82 -20.62 2.97
C ARG A 27 8.22 -20.20 3.41
N GLN A 28 8.81 -19.16 2.80
CA GLN A 28 10.11 -18.64 3.20
C GLN A 28 10.13 -18.20 4.68
N ALA A 29 9.05 -17.56 5.17
CA ALA A 29 8.91 -17.20 6.58
C ALA A 29 8.90 -18.44 7.50
N ARG A 30 8.16 -19.49 7.13
CA ARG A 30 8.14 -20.78 7.85
C ARG A 30 9.50 -21.45 7.89
N ASP A 31 10.23 -21.44 6.76
CA ASP A 31 11.55 -22.07 6.65
C ASP A 31 12.57 -21.37 7.57
N THR A 32 12.37 -20.07 7.86
CA THR A 32 13.15 -19.32 8.85
C THR A 32 12.67 -19.49 10.30
N GLY A 33 11.63 -20.30 10.54
CA GLY A 33 11.08 -20.55 11.88
C GLY A 33 10.05 -19.52 12.37
N ASP A 34 9.78 -18.48 11.57
CA ASP A 34 8.82 -17.42 11.90
C ASP A 34 7.40 -17.80 11.44
N LYS A 35 6.71 -18.53 12.32
CA LYS A 35 5.36 -19.05 12.05
C LYS A 35 4.30 -17.96 12.09
N ASP A 36 4.51 -16.91 12.88
CA ASP A 36 3.55 -15.81 13.06
C ASP A 36 3.55 -14.93 11.80
N SER A 37 4.73 -14.48 11.36
CA SER A 37 4.84 -13.76 10.08
C SER A 37 4.31 -14.60 8.92
N ALA A 38 4.55 -15.92 8.90
CA ALA A 38 4.00 -16.77 7.85
C ALA A 38 2.46 -16.85 7.85
N ALA A 39 1.83 -16.80 9.02
CA ALA A 39 0.37 -16.77 9.15
C ALA A 39 -0.18 -15.42 8.66
N ASP A 40 0.45 -14.33 9.07
CA ASP A 40 0.07 -12.98 8.68
C ASP A 40 0.23 -12.76 7.17
N ILE A 41 1.34 -13.21 6.58
CA ILE A 41 1.55 -13.16 5.12
C ILE A 41 0.44 -13.92 4.38
N LYS A 42 0.03 -15.11 4.87
CA LYS A 42 -1.08 -15.86 4.26
C LYS A 42 -2.43 -15.17 4.39
N ALA A 43 -2.63 -14.37 5.43
CA ALA A 43 -3.85 -13.61 5.64
C ALA A 43 -3.97 -12.38 4.72
N LEU A 44 -2.88 -11.94 4.09
CA LEU A 44 -2.89 -10.84 3.13
C LEU A 44 -3.82 -11.15 1.94
N ARG A 45 -4.61 -10.14 1.57
CA ARG A 45 -5.65 -10.24 0.54
C ARG A 45 -5.10 -9.77 -0.80
N LYS A 46 -5.43 -10.52 -1.86
CA LYS A 46 -5.20 -10.06 -3.24
C LYS A 46 -5.94 -8.73 -3.44
N PRO A 47 -5.25 -7.66 -3.88
CA PRO A 47 -5.90 -6.38 -4.15
C PRO A 47 -6.86 -6.51 -5.33
N THR A 48 -7.89 -5.66 -5.36
CA THR A 48 -8.64 -5.43 -6.61
C THR A 48 -7.73 -4.76 -7.64
N VAL A 49 -8.10 -4.77 -8.93
CA VAL A 49 -7.33 -4.09 -9.98
C VAL A 49 -7.13 -2.61 -9.68
N VAL A 50 -8.17 -1.93 -9.16
CA VAL A 50 -8.09 -0.51 -8.78
C VAL A 50 -7.13 -0.28 -7.61
N ALA A 51 -7.17 -1.15 -6.59
CA ALA A 51 -6.26 -1.05 -5.46
C ALA A 51 -4.82 -1.36 -5.86
N TRP A 52 -4.60 -2.32 -6.76
CA TRP A 52 -3.29 -2.59 -7.34
C TRP A 52 -2.74 -1.37 -8.08
N LEU A 53 -3.55 -0.73 -8.94
CA LEU A 53 -3.12 0.47 -9.65
C LEU A 53 -2.75 1.60 -8.67
N ALA A 54 -3.54 1.81 -7.62
CA ALA A 54 -3.22 2.78 -6.58
C ALA A 54 -1.89 2.45 -5.86
N ASN A 55 -1.64 1.17 -5.56
CA ASN A 55 -0.36 0.74 -4.98
C ASN A 55 0.81 1.03 -5.92
N GLN A 56 0.67 0.75 -7.23
CA GLN A 56 1.71 1.06 -8.21
C GLN A 56 1.98 2.56 -8.28
N MET A 57 0.93 3.39 -8.38
CA MET A 57 1.08 4.84 -8.40
C MET A 57 1.78 5.37 -7.15
N ALA A 58 1.41 4.86 -5.97
CA ALA A 58 2.06 5.25 -4.71
C ALA A 58 3.55 4.84 -4.65
N ARG A 59 3.93 3.74 -5.30
CA ARG A 59 5.32 3.26 -5.35
C ARG A 59 6.16 3.94 -6.43
N GLU A 60 5.57 4.22 -7.59
CA GLU A 60 6.27 4.81 -8.75
C GLU A 60 6.32 6.34 -8.70
N HIS A 61 5.33 6.97 -8.05
CA HIS A 61 5.16 8.43 -7.96
C HIS A 61 4.94 8.89 -6.52
N PRO A 62 5.86 8.60 -5.57
CA PRO A 62 5.65 8.86 -4.15
C PRO A 62 5.53 10.36 -3.84
N GLU A 63 6.29 11.21 -4.54
CA GLU A 63 6.24 12.66 -4.33
C GLU A 63 4.92 13.27 -4.83
N GLU A 64 4.47 12.86 -6.02
CA GLU A 64 3.22 13.36 -6.59
C GLU A 64 2.00 12.89 -5.79
N ILE A 65 1.98 11.64 -5.35
CA ILE A 65 0.92 11.11 -4.47
C ILE A 65 0.96 11.82 -3.12
N GLY A 66 2.14 12.04 -2.53
CA GLY A 66 2.30 12.81 -1.30
C GLY A 66 1.71 14.22 -1.44
N GLY A 67 2.12 14.96 -2.48
CA GLY A 67 1.60 16.31 -2.75
C GLY A 67 0.09 16.35 -2.97
N LEU A 68 -0.48 15.34 -3.64
CA LEU A 68 -1.93 15.23 -3.84
C LEU A 68 -2.67 15.03 -2.50
N LEU A 69 -2.13 14.20 -1.60
CA LEU A 69 -2.72 13.95 -0.29
C LEU A 69 -2.66 15.20 0.60
N ASP A 70 -1.54 15.93 0.57
CA ASP A 70 -1.35 17.18 1.30
C ASP A 70 -2.32 18.26 0.81
N LEU A 71 -2.43 18.45 -0.51
CA LEU A 71 -3.40 19.37 -1.10
C LEU A 71 -4.84 19.01 -0.70
N GLY A 72 -5.20 17.73 -0.74
CA GLY A 72 -6.52 17.26 -0.32
C GLY A 72 -6.82 17.55 1.16
N THR A 73 -5.80 17.51 2.02
CA THR A 73 -5.91 17.89 3.43
C THR A 73 -6.14 19.39 3.58
N ALA A 74 -5.32 20.22 2.94
CA ALA A 74 -5.44 21.68 2.98
C ALA A 74 -6.82 22.16 2.47
N LEU A 75 -7.33 21.59 1.37
CA LEU A 75 -8.65 21.93 0.84
C LEU A 75 -9.79 21.59 1.81
N ARG A 76 -9.72 20.45 2.50
CA ARG A 76 -10.73 20.04 3.50
C ARG A 76 -10.71 20.96 4.71
N GLU A 77 -9.53 21.31 5.20
CA GLU A 77 -9.37 22.25 6.32
C GLU A 77 -9.90 23.65 5.98
N ALA A 78 -9.54 24.17 4.81
CA ALA A 78 -9.98 25.49 4.37
C ALA A 78 -11.51 25.52 4.10
N THR A 79 -12.09 24.42 3.61
CA THR A 79 -13.55 24.26 3.48
C THR A 79 -14.23 24.20 4.85
N ALA A 80 -13.67 23.45 5.80
CA ALA A 80 -14.24 23.29 7.15
C ALA A 80 -14.21 24.59 7.96
N THR A 81 -13.19 25.43 7.76
CA THR A 81 -13.01 26.70 8.46
C THR A 81 -13.61 27.91 7.74
N LEU A 82 -14.23 27.72 6.57
CA LEU A 82 -14.76 28.78 5.69
C LEU A 82 -13.70 29.85 5.33
N SER A 83 -12.42 29.45 5.28
CA SER A 83 -11.29 30.34 5.05
C SER A 83 -11.04 30.52 3.54
N GLY A 84 -11.85 31.38 2.92
CA GLY A 84 -11.78 31.70 1.48
C GLY A 84 -10.45 32.24 0.92
N PRO A 85 -9.52 32.79 1.73
CA PRO A 85 -8.16 33.13 1.25
C PRO A 85 -7.24 31.93 1.07
N GLN A 86 -7.32 30.91 1.94
CA GLN A 86 -6.47 29.70 1.88
C GLN A 86 -6.88 28.73 0.76
N LEU A 87 -8.09 28.88 0.20
CA LEU A 87 -8.58 28.09 -0.94
C LEU A 87 -8.05 28.56 -2.30
N ARG A 88 -7.29 29.67 -2.36
CA ARG A 88 -6.87 30.34 -3.61
C ARG A 88 -5.35 30.35 -3.85
N GLU A 89 -4.57 29.87 -2.89
CA GLU A 89 -3.14 29.58 -3.04
C GLU A 89 -2.95 28.09 -3.32
#